data_AF-A0A422PFP8-F1
#
_entry.id   AF-A0A422PFP8-F1
#
_cell.length_a   1.000
_cell.length_b   1.000
_cell.length_c   1.000
_cell.angle_alpha   90.00
_cell.angle_beta   90.00
_cell.angle_gamma   90.00
#
_symmetry.space_group_name_H-M   'P 1'
#
loop_
_entity.id
_entity.type
_entity.pdbx_description
1 polymer ?
#
loop_
_entity_poly.entity_id
_entity_poly.type
_entity_poly.pdbx_seq_one_letter_code
_entity_poly.pdbx_strand_id
1 'polypeptide(L)'
;MLSLFTLEVTYLIMPAMLLFVLFIVPVPRVSRYVSRVVSFVERPNFHGLSLLLLLTLVTFVTFVVQFVEWRKRYGPGKPRFADLSLEVDWEAKKWRHERNMYIHALATVLCAAIMKFARLYTALEKQQVAAVASKKNA
;
A
#
# COMPACT_ATOMS: atom_id res chain seq x y z
N MET A 1 10.96 9.24 -21.03
CA MET A 1 10.59 9.79 -19.71
C MET A 1 9.79 8.73 -18.96
N LEU A 2 10.32 8.21 -17.84
CA LEU A 2 9.55 7.33 -16.97
C LEU A 2 8.49 8.18 -16.25
N SER A 3 7.22 7.88 -16.48
CA SER A 3 6.13 8.54 -15.76
C SER A 3 6.26 8.23 -14.27
N LEU A 4 6.03 9.21 -13.40
CA LEU A 4 5.97 9.03 -11.94
C LEU A 4 5.03 7.88 -11.55
N PHE A 5 3.96 7.65 -12.33
CA PHE A 5 3.06 6.51 -12.16
C PHE A 5 3.73 5.16 -12.45
N THR A 6 4.58 5.08 -13.47
CA THR A 6 5.34 3.86 -13.77
C THR A 6 6.33 3.55 -12.65
N LEU A 7 6.93 4.59 -12.06
CA LEU A 7 7.82 4.46 -10.91
C LEU A 7 7.06 3.95 -9.67
N GLU A 8 5.90 4.51 -9.36
CA GLU A 8 5.10 4.08 -8.22
C GLU A 8 4.64 2.63 -8.33
N VAL A 9 4.10 2.22 -9.49
CA VAL A 9 3.67 0.83 -9.70
C VAL A 9 4.84 -0.14 -9.58
N THR A 10 5.99 0.21 -10.16
CA THR A 10 7.14 -0.70 -10.25
C THR A 10 7.96 -0.76 -8.97
N TYR A 11 8.15 0.38 -8.29
CA TYR A 11 9.03 0.47 -7.13
C TYR A 11 8.30 0.54 -5.79
N LEU A 12 7.00 0.85 -5.76
CA LEU A 12 6.20 0.84 -4.54
C LEU A 12 5.26 -0.36 -4.51
N ILE A 13 4.40 -0.52 -5.52
CA ILE A 13 3.34 -1.54 -5.48
C ILE A 13 3.89 -2.95 -5.64
N MET A 14 4.76 -3.19 -6.62
CA MET A 14 5.35 -4.52 -6.84
C MET A 14 6.08 -5.06 -5.59
N PRO A 15 6.99 -4.29 -4.95
CA PRO A 15 7.62 -4.73 -3.70
C PRO A 15 6.63 -4.89 -2.55
N ALA A 16 5.66 -3.97 -2.39
CA ALA A 16 4.66 -4.06 -1.33
C ALA A 16 3.75 -5.29 -1.49
N MET A 17 3.35 -5.62 -2.73
CA MET A 17 2.61 -6.84 -3.05
C MET A 17 3.42 -8.09 -2.73
N LEU A 18 4.71 -8.10 -3.10
CA LEU A 18 5.59 -9.22 -2.80
C LEU A 18 5.74 -9.43 -1.30
N LEU A 19 5.99 -8.36 -0.53
CA LEU A 19 6.04 -8.43 0.94
C LEU A 19 4.73 -8.91 1.55
N PHE A 20 3.59 -8.46 1.03
CA PHE A 20 2.27 -8.88 1.48
C PHE A 20 2.01 -10.36 1.23
N VAL A 21 2.34 -10.88 0.03
CA VAL A 21 2.24 -12.31 -0.29
C VAL A 21 3.16 -13.13 0.62
N LEU A 22 4.39 -12.67 0.86
CA LEU A 22 5.30 -13.35 1.78
C LEU A 22 4.79 -13.37 3.23
N PHE A 23 3.98 -12.38 3.65
CA PHE A 23 3.31 -12.39 4.95
C PHE A 23 2.15 -13.39 5.02
N ILE A 24 1.43 -13.61 3.90
CA ILE A 24 0.32 -14.57 3.83
C ILE A 24 0.83 -16.02 3.89
N VAL A 25 1.98 -16.30 3.27
CA VAL A 25 2.56 -17.64 3.27
C VAL A 25 2.92 -18.04 4.72
N PRO A 26 2.30 -19.10 5.29
CA PRO A 26 2.41 -19.46 6.70
C PRO A 26 3.73 -20.20 6.99
N VAL A 27 4.88 -19.62 6.60
CA VAL A 27 6.21 -20.16 6.86
C VAL A 27 6.89 -19.30 7.94
N PRO A 28 7.10 -19.83 9.17
CA PRO A 28 7.59 -19.05 10.31
C PRO A 28 8.95 -18.39 10.07
N ARG A 29 9.80 -18.98 9.23
CA ARG A 29 11.11 -18.42 8.88
C ARG A 29 10.96 -17.19 7.99
N VAL A 30 10.06 -17.25 7.01
CA VAL A 30 9.82 -16.17 6.04
C VAL A 30 9.27 -14.95 6.75
N SER A 31 8.29 -15.12 7.65
CA SER A 31 7.72 -14.00 8.41
C SER A 31 8.76 -13.29 9.30
N ARG A 32 9.72 -14.01 9.91
CA ARG A 32 10.85 -13.38 10.64
C ARG A 32 11.72 -12.53 9.73
N TYR A 33 12.11 -13.07 8.57
CA TYR A 33 12.96 -12.35 7.62
C TYR A 33 12.26 -11.09 7.10
N VAL A 34 10.99 -11.23 6.71
CA VAL A 34 10.16 -10.11 6.24
C VAL A 34 10.00 -9.07 7.34
N SER A 35 9.70 -9.48 8.59
CA SER A 35 9.60 -8.55 9.71
C SER A 35 10.92 -7.78 9.94
N ARG A 36 12.08 -8.43 9.82
CA ARG A 36 13.38 -7.73 9.93
C ARG A 36 13.61 -6.75 8.78
N VAL A 37 13.25 -7.12 7.56
CA VAL A 37 13.37 -6.23 6.39
C VAL A 37 12.45 -5.01 6.57
N VAL A 38 11.21 -5.23 7.00
CA VAL A 38 10.26 -4.14 7.31
C VAL A 38 10.81 -3.27 8.43
N SER A 39 11.29 -3.86 9.53
CA SER A 39 11.90 -3.09 10.62
C SER A 39 13.16 -2.32 10.19
N PHE A 40 13.92 -2.82 9.20
CA PHE A 40 15.05 -2.11 8.62
C PHE A 40 14.59 -0.91 7.77
N VAL A 41 13.53 -1.07 6.98
CA VAL A 41 12.89 0.04 6.24
C VAL A 41 12.28 1.06 7.19
N GLU A 42 11.81 0.62 8.37
CA GLU A 42 11.32 1.49 9.44
C GLU A 42 12.42 2.07 10.35
N ARG A 43 13.71 1.69 10.19
CA ARG A 43 14.81 2.26 11.01
C ARG A 43 14.99 3.79 10.92
N PRO A 44 14.75 4.50 9.80
CA PRO A 44 14.89 5.95 9.75
C PRO A 44 13.74 6.69 10.46
N ASN A 45 13.23 6.13 11.56
CA ASN A 45 12.09 6.65 12.32
C ASN A 45 12.49 7.93 13.07
N PHE A 46 12.28 9.09 12.47
CA PHE A 46 12.41 10.37 13.15
C PHE A 46 11.16 10.58 14.03
N HIS A 47 11.34 10.64 15.35
CA HIS A 47 10.32 11.07 16.33
C HIS A 47 8.98 10.28 16.32
N GLY A 48 8.98 9.00 15.93
CA GLY A 48 7.80 8.13 15.99
C GLY A 48 6.93 8.11 14.72
N LEU A 49 7.32 8.84 13.67
CA LEU A 49 6.73 8.72 12.33
C LEU A 49 7.50 7.70 11.49
N SER A 50 6.95 6.49 11.36
CA SER A 50 7.49 5.45 10.46
C SER A 50 7.40 5.92 8.99
N LEU A 51 8.42 5.60 8.20
CA LEU A 51 8.43 5.85 6.75
C LEU A 51 7.19 5.22 6.07
N LEU A 52 6.79 4.02 6.50
CA LEU A 52 5.60 3.34 5.98
C LEU A 52 4.32 4.09 6.36
N LEU A 53 4.26 4.71 7.54
CA LEU A 53 3.13 5.53 7.96
C LEU A 53 3.02 6.77 7.08
N LEU A 54 4.15 7.44 6.81
CA LEU A 54 4.21 8.60 5.95
C LEU A 54 3.79 8.25 4.52
N LEU A 55 4.30 7.15 3.96
CA LEU A 55 3.89 6.64 2.65
C LEU A 55 2.39 6.28 2.60
N THR A 56 1.86 5.67 3.65
CA THR A 56 0.44 5.33 3.76
C THR A 56 -0.41 6.60 3.74
N LEU A 57 0.00 7.63 4.48
CA LEU A 57 -0.72 8.90 4.54
C LEU A 57 -0.67 9.65 3.21
N VAL A 58 0.51 9.70 2.57
CA VAL A 58 0.69 10.32 1.25
C VAL A 58 -0.19 9.62 0.22
N THR A 59 -0.09 8.29 0.09
CA THR A 59 -0.89 7.53 -0.88
C THR A 59 -2.39 7.66 -0.61
N PHE A 60 -2.81 7.71 0.66
CA PHE A 60 -4.22 7.89 1.01
C PHE A 60 -4.73 9.27 0.62
N VAL A 61 -3.99 10.34 0.93
CA VAL A 61 -4.35 11.70 0.55
C VAL A 61 -4.40 11.83 -0.97
N THR A 62 -3.43 11.27 -1.69
CA THR A 62 -3.43 11.26 -3.16
C THR A 62 -4.65 10.52 -3.71
N PHE A 63 -5.01 9.36 -3.14
CA PHE A 63 -6.23 8.64 -3.51
C PHE A 63 -7.48 9.50 -3.31
N VAL A 64 -7.64 10.15 -2.15
CA VAL A 64 -8.81 11.00 -1.85
C VAL A 64 -8.91 12.17 -2.82
N VAL A 65 -7.79 12.85 -3.11
CA VAL A 65 -7.75 13.94 -4.10
C VAL A 65 -8.18 13.44 -5.47
N GLN A 66 -7.61 12.33 -5.94
CA GLN A 66 -7.96 11.75 -7.24
C GLN A 66 -9.40 11.26 -7.29
N PHE A 67 -9.94 10.73 -6.18
CA PHE A 67 -11.34 10.32 -6.10
C PHE A 67 -12.28 11.53 -6.22
N VAL A 68 -11.98 12.63 -5.53
CA VAL A 68 -12.76 13.87 -5.64
C VAL A 68 -12.67 14.45 -7.06
N GLU A 69 -11.48 14.46 -7.67
CA GLU A 69 -11.31 14.90 -9.06
C GLU A 69 -12.07 14.02 -10.05
N TRP A 70 -11.97 12.70 -9.91
CA TRP A 70 -12.71 11.75 -10.75
C TRP A 70 -14.22 11.97 -10.60
N ARG A 71 -14.72 12.15 -9.37
CA ARG A 71 -16.14 12.39 -9.11
C ARG A 71 -16.61 13.71 -9.70
N LYS A 72 -15.80 14.77 -9.63
CA LYS A 72 -16.10 16.07 -10.27
C LYS A 72 -16.15 15.96 -11.79
N ARG A 73 -15.19 15.26 -12.41
CA ARG A 73 -15.05 15.17 -13.88
C ARG A 73 -16.01 14.19 -14.54
N TYR A 74 -16.28 13.07 -13.88
CA TYR A 74 -17.02 11.94 -14.47
C TYR A 74 -18.34 11.64 -13.74
N GLY A 75 -18.60 12.30 -12.60
CA GLY A 75 -19.81 12.12 -11.82
C GLY A 75 -21.10 12.65 -12.44
N PRO A 76 -21.09 13.74 -13.24
CA PRO A 76 -22.28 14.23 -13.96
C PRO A 76 -22.81 13.27 -15.04
N GLY A 77 -22.09 12.18 -15.33
CA GLY A 77 -22.44 11.22 -16.37
C GLY A 77 -21.62 11.41 -17.65
N LYS A 78 -21.82 10.49 -18.60
CA LYS A 78 -21.12 10.51 -19.88
C LYS A 78 -21.69 11.63 -20.77
N PRO A 79 -20.88 12.56 -21.28
CA PRO A 79 -21.36 13.57 -22.21
C PRO A 79 -21.79 12.92 -23.54
N ARG A 80 -22.66 13.59 -24.28
CA ARG A 80 -23.01 13.18 -25.65
C ARG A 80 -21.86 13.58 -26.58
N PHE A 81 -21.34 12.62 -27.33
CA PHE A 81 -20.33 12.85 -28.36
C PHE A 81 -20.98 12.82 -29.75
N ALA A 82 -20.49 13.67 -30.64
CA ALA A 82 -20.91 13.66 -32.04
C ALA A 82 -20.27 12.50 -32.82
N ASP A 83 -19.02 12.14 -32.45
CA ASP A 83 -18.25 11.08 -33.07
C ASP A 83 -17.87 9.98 -32.08
N LEU A 84 -17.87 8.74 -32.56
CA LEU A 84 -17.47 7.56 -31.79
C LEU A 84 -16.00 7.64 -31.34
N SER A 85 -15.13 8.27 -32.12
CA SER A 85 -13.71 8.45 -31.77
C SER A 85 -13.53 9.29 -30.50
N LEU A 86 -14.31 10.37 -30.36
CA LEU A 86 -14.29 11.24 -29.18
C LEU A 86 -14.82 10.53 -27.94
N GLU A 87 -15.81 9.65 -28.14
CA GLU A 87 -16.37 8.82 -27.09
C GLU A 87 -15.35 7.83 -26.54
N VAL A 88 -14.65 7.11 -27.42
CA VAL A 88 -13.58 6.17 -27.06
C VAL A 88 -12.43 6.89 -26.34
N ASP A 89 -12.03 8.07 -26.83
CA ASP A 89 -10.98 8.87 -26.18
C ASP A 89 -11.36 9.34 -24.78
N TRP A 90 -12.63 9.70 -24.57
CA TRP A 90 -13.12 10.09 -23.26
C TRP A 90 -13.15 8.91 -22.30
N GLU A 91 -13.62 7.74 -22.74
CA GLU A 91 -13.60 6.51 -21.92
C GLU A 91 -12.17 6.08 -21.57
N ALA A 92 -11.25 6.14 -22.55
CA ALA A 92 -9.85 5.85 -22.32
C ALA A 92 -9.21 6.82 -21.31
N LYS A 93 -9.60 8.10 -21.29
CA LYS A 93 -9.14 9.06 -20.26
C LYS A 93 -9.76 8.76 -18.90
N LYS A 94 -11.05 8.42 -18.84
CA LYS A 94 -11.75 8.02 -17.61
C LYS A 94 -11.10 6.80 -16.97
N TRP A 95 -10.92 5.72 -17.72
CA TRP A 95 -10.34 4.48 -17.22
C TRP A 95 -8.90 4.63 -16.78
N ARG A 96 -8.09 5.46 -17.48
CA ARG A 96 -6.74 5.77 -17.05
C ARG A 96 -6.72 6.49 -15.70
N HIS A 97 -7.60 7.46 -15.50
CA HIS A 97 -7.69 8.19 -14.23
C HIS A 97 -8.18 7.29 -13.09
N GLU A 98 -9.21 6.47 -13.36
CA GLU A 98 -9.77 5.50 -12.42
C GLU A 98 -8.74 4.43 -12.00
N ARG A 99 -8.00 3.88 -12.96
CA ARG A 99 -6.90 2.94 -12.67
C ARG A 99 -5.83 3.58 -11.78
N ASN A 100 -5.42 4.81 -12.08
CA ASN A 100 -4.41 5.51 -11.28
C ASN A 100 -4.89 5.76 -9.84
N MET A 101 -6.17 6.10 -9.68
CA MET A 101 -6.81 6.22 -8.37
C MET A 101 -6.75 4.90 -7.59
N TYR A 102 -7.11 3.77 -8.24
CA TYR A 102 -7.06 2.46 -7.59
C TYR A 102 -5.63 1.99 -7.26
N ILE A 103 -4.63 2.38 -8.04
CA ILE A 103 -3.20 2.15 -7.75
C ILE A 103 -2.83 2.77 -6.40
N HIS A 104 -3.20 4.03 -6.14
CA HIS A 104 -2.94 4.67 -4.85
C HIS A 104 -3.72 4.04 -3.70
N ALA A 105 -5.01 3.71 -3.91
CA ALA A 105 -5.78 2.99 -2.89
C ALA A 105 -5.13 1.65 -2.51
N LEU A 106 -4.67 0.89 -3.50
CA LEU A 106 -4.01 -0.40 -3.28
C LEU A 106 -2.67 -0.22 -2.56
N ALA A 107 -1.89 0.79 -2.92
CA ALA A 107 -0.65 1.14 -2.21
C ALA A 107 -0.92 1.47 -0.73
N THR A 108 -1.95 2.26 -0.43
CA THR A 108 -2.37 2.56 0.94
C THR A 108 -2.72 1.30 1.73
N VAL A 109 -3.54 0.42 1.15
CA VAL A 109 -3.96 -0.83 1.81
C VAL A 109 -2.77 -1.73 2.09
N LEU A 110 -1.86 -1.88 1.13
CA LEU A 110 -0.66 -2.71 1.30
C LEU A 110 0.26 -2.16 2.38
N CYS A 111 0.57 -0.86 2.35
CA CYS A 111 1.42 -0.25 3.38
C CYS A 111 0.78 -0.38 4.78
N ALA A 112 -0.53 -0.14 4.90
CA ALA A 112 -1.26 -0.32 6.15
C ALA A 112 -1.25 -1.78 6.64
N ALA A 113 -1.46 -2.74 5.74
CA ALA A 113 -1.44 -4.16 6.05
C ALA A 113 -0.05 -4.62 6.51
N ILE A 114 1.01 -4.27 5.79
CA ILE A 114 2.40 -4.59 6.13
C ILE A 114 2.75 -4.05 7.53
N MET A 115 2.40 -2.79 7.81
CA MET A 115 2.60 -2.21 9.14
C MET A 115 1.86 -2.99 10.23
N LYS A 116 0.58 -3.32 9.99
CA LYS A 116 -0.24 -4.07 10.96
C LYS A 116 0.36 -5.46 11.21
N PHE A 117 0.75 -6.18 10.17
CA PHE A 117 1.35 -7.51 10.30
C PHE A 117 2.69 -7.48 11.02
N ALA A 118 3.57 -6.54 10.70
CA ALA A 118 4.85 -6.39 11.39
C ALA A 118 4.66 -6.09 12.89
N ARG A 119 3.72 -5.22 13.25
CA ARG A 119 3.39 -4.92 14.65
C ARG A 119 2.78 -6.12 15.38
N LEU A 120 1.88 -6.86 14.73
CA LEU A 120 1.29 -8.07 15.32
C LEU A 120 2.35 -9.15 15.55
N TYR A 121 3.22 -9.36 14.57
CA TYR A 121 4.27 -10.37 14.64
C TYR A 121 5.27 -10.08 15.76
N THR A 122 5.73 -8.82 15.87
CA THR A 122 6.63 -8.40 16.95
C THR A 122 5.99 -8.48 18.33
N ALA A 123 4.68 -8.22 18.45
CA ALA A 123 3.95 -8.42 19.71
C ALA A 123 3.85 -9.91 20.09
N LEU A 124 3.57 -10.79 19.12
CA LEU A 124 3.51 -12.24 19.34
C LEU A 124 4.87 -12.83 19.73
N GLU A 125 5.96 -12.40 19.09
CA GLU A 125 7.31 -12.84 19.48
C GLU A 125 7.64 -12.43 20.92
N LYS A 126 7.30 -11.20 21.33
CA LYS A 126 7.49 -10.75 22.73
C LYS A 126 6.72 -11.60 23.73
N GLN A 127 5.47 -11.96 23.43
CA GLN A 127 4.65 -12.81 24.28
C GLN A 127 5.23 -14.23 24.40
N GLN A 128 5.71 -14.81 23.30
CA GLN A 128 6.33 -16.14 23.32
C GLN A 128 7.61 -16.17 24.16
N VAL A 129 8.47 -15.15 24.03
CA VAL A 129 9.71 -15.06 24.83
C VAL A 129 9.40 -14.93 26.33
N ALA A 130 8.41 -14.09 26.69
CA ALA A 130 7.98 -13.94 28.08
C ALA A 130 7.41 -15.25 28.67
N ALA A 131 6.61 -15.99 27.90
CA ALA A 131 6.06 -17.27 28.31
C ALA A 131 7.13 -18.35 28.53
N VAL A 132 8.16 -18.39 27.67
CA VAL A 132 9.29 -19.34 27.81
C VAL A 132 10.17 -18.96 29.01
N ALA A 133 10.42 -17.68 29.26
CA ALA A 133 11.18 -17.22 30.43
C ALA A 133 10.46 -17.54 31.75
N SER A 134 9.13 -17.38 31.81
CA SER A 134 8.34 -17.74 32.99
C SER A 134 8.37 -19.24 33.28
N LYS A 135 8.39 -20.10 32.25
CA LYS A 135 8.54 -21.56 32.43
C LYS A 135 9.92 -22.00 32.90
N LYS A 136 10.98 -21.21 32.68
CA LYS A 136 12.35 -21.53 33.09
C LYS A 136 12.63 -21.16 34.56
N ASN A 137 11.82 -20.27 35.13
CA ASN A 137 11.95 -19.77 36.50
C ASN A 137 10.96 -20.44 37.49
N ALA A 138 10.17 -21.40 37.01
CA ALA A 138 9.25 -22.23 37.80
C ALA A 138 9.80 -23.65 37.87
#